data_AF-A0A317TBQ8-F1
#
_entry.id   AF-A0A317TBQ8-F1
#
_cell.length_a   1.000
_cell.length_b   1.000
_cell.length_c   1.000
_cell.angle_alpha   90.00
_cell.angle_beta   90.00
_cell.angle_gamma   90.00
#
_symmetry.space_group_name_H-M   'P 1'
#
loop_
_entity.id
_entity.type
_entity.pdbx_description
1 polymer ?
#
loop_
_entity_poly.entity_id
_entity_poly.type
_entity_poly.pdbx_seq_one_letter_code
_entity_poly.pdbx_strand_id
1 'polypeptide(L)'
;MKTSTFTPASRSLKTFVLFITLLLSFSPGLFAIDLQTALSKGLAGEVDNGYLAIPPGATKEAQPLVSSVNNQRRTAYASLAKKNGVSPEIAGQATFEKRYPEFPAGTWVKIQGRWMQK
;
A
#
# COMPACT_ATOMS: atom_id res chain seq x y z
N MET A 1 15.79 10.24 -44.11
CA MET A 1 14.95 9.58 -43.08
C MET A 1 15.11 10.33 -41.76
N LYS A 2 14.03 10.86 -41.18
CA LYS A 2 14.05 11.61 -39.91
C LYS A 2 13.68 10.61 -38.79
N THR A 3 14.56 10.41 -37.82
CA THR A 3 14.28 9.60 -36.63
C THR A 3 13.75 10.52 -35.53
N SER A 4 12.44 10.45 -35.24
CA SER A 4 11.85 11.13 -34.08
C SER A 4 12.21 10.37 -32.80
N THR A 5 13.01 10.99 -31.94
CA THR A 5 13.25 10.55 -30.56
C THR A 5 12.08 10.99 -29.68
N PHE A 6 11.42 10.05 -29.02
CA PHE A 6 10.30 10.31 -28.11
C PHE A 6 10.86 10.62 -26.71
N THR A 7 10.70 11.86 -26.25
CA THR A 7 11.06 12.29 -24.89
C THR A 7 9.80 12.29 -24.02
N PRO A 8 9.67 11.46 -22.97
CA PRO A 8 8.53 11.54 -22.08
C PRO A 8 8.66 12.76 -21.16
N ALA A 9 7.62 13.59 -21.16
CA ALA A 9 7.51 14.81 -20.38
C ALA A 9 7.43 14.53 -18.87
N SER A 10 8.29 15.18 -18.09
CA SER A 10 8.25 15.18 -16.63
C SER A 10 7.04 15.97 -16.11
N ARG A 11 5.89 15.31 -15.96
CA ARG A 11 4.75 15.92 -15.26
C ARG A 11 4.89 15.70 -13.75
N SER A 12 5.14 16.81 -13.07
CA SER A 12 5.21 17.01 -11.62
C SER A 12 4.27 16.10 -10.81
N LEU A 13 4.89 15.18 -10.06
CA LEU A 13 4.34 14.16 -9.16
C LEU A 13 3.57 14.72 -7.93
N LYS A 14 3.48 16.06 -7.79
CA LYS A 14 3.05 16.72 -6.56
C LYS A 14 1.56 16.52 -6.22
N THR A 15 0.72 16.13 -7.17
CA THR A 15 -0.72 15.87 -6.94
C THR A 15 -1.03 14.46 -6.41
N PHE A 16 -0.03 13.60 -6.22
CA PHE A 16 -0.21 12.22 -5.76
C PHE A 16 -0.37 12.09 -4.23
N VAL A 17 0.02 13.11 -3.46
CA VAL A 17 0.10 13.01 -1.98
C VAL A 17 -1.26 13.17 -1.30
N LEU A 18 -2.19 13.95 -1.87
CA LEU A 18 -3.32 14.47 -1.09
C LEU A 18 -4.54 13.53 -0.93
N PHE A 19 -4.63 12.44 -1.69
CA PHE A 19 -5.82 11.56 -1.66
C PHE A 19 -5.71 10.32 -0.75
N ILE A 20 -4.52 9.99 -0.25
CA ILE A 20 -4.28 8.74 0.50
C ILE A 20 -4.41 8.92 2.02
N THR A 21 -4.29 10.14 2.52
CA THR A 21 -4.36 10.43 3.97
C THR A 21 -5.78 10.49 4.55
N LEU A 22 -6.85 10.48 3.73
CA LEU A 22 -8.21 10.76 4.22
C LEU A 22 -9.13 9.54 4.41
N LEU A 23 -8.66 8.31 4.14
CA LEU A 23 -9.45 7.09 4.39
C LEU A 23 -9.22 6.49 5.79
N LEU A 24 -8.45 7.16 6.65
CA LEU A 24 -8.06 6.65 7.97
C LEU A 24 -8.98 7.10 9.12
N SER A 25 -9.98 7.94 8.88
CA SER A 25 -10.74 8.54 9.97
C SER A 25 -12.23 8.29 9.79
N PHE A 26 -12.71 7.23 10.46
CA PHE A 26 -13.87 7.24 11.36
C PHE A 26 -14.67 5.94 11.27
N SER A 27 -14.37 5.01 12.18
CA SER A 27 -15.34 3.97 12.56
C SER A 27 -15.32 3.83 14.08
N PRO A 28 -16.40 4.18 14.80
CA PRO A 28 -16.47 4.06 16.24
C PRO A 28 -16.74 2.60 16.60
N GLY A 29 -15.68 1.80 16.71
CA GLY A 29 -15.72 0.45 17.28
C GLY A 29 -14.69 0.36 18.39
N LEU A 30 -15.13 0.32 19.66
CA LEU A 30 -14.28 0.48 20.85
C LEU A 30 -13.22 -0.64 21.05
N PHE A 31 -13.06 -1.59 20.12
CA PHE A 31 -12.07 -2.69 20.20
C PHE A 31 -11.53 -3.17 18.84
N ALA A 32 -11.70 -2.42 17.74
CA ALA A 32 -11.08 -2.80 16.48
C ALA A 32 -9.60 -2.40 16.50
N ILE A 33 -8.68 -3.36 16.33
CA ILE A 33 -7.28 -3.05 16.09
C ILE A 33 -7.16 -2.20 14.82
N ASP A 34 -6.51 -1.05 14.91
CA ASP A 34 -6.24 -0.20 13.76
C ASP A 34 -5.01 -0.69 12.98
N LEU A 35 -4.84 -0.18 11.76
CA LEU A 35 -3.74 -0.60 10.88
C LEU A 35 -2.36 -0.33 11.47
N GLN A 36 -2.16 0.82 12.11
CA GLN A 36 -0.87 1.19 12.69
C GLN A 36 -0.51 0.23 13.84
N THR A 37 -1.48 -0.09 14.69
CA THR A 37 -1.32 -1.07 15.75
C THR A 37 -1.09 -2.48 15.22
N ALA A 38 -1.79 -2.90 14.15
CA ALA A 38 -1.60 -4.22 13.56
C ALA A 38 -0.20 -4.38 12.92
N LEU A 39 0.31 -3.35 12.24
CA LEU A 39 1.66 -3.36 11.66
C LEU A 39 2.75 -3.38 12.74
N SER A 40 2.64 -2.51 13.74
CA SER A 40 3.63 -2.41 14.82
C SER A 40 3.69 -3.66 15.71
N LYS A 41 2.57 -4.35 15.91
CA LYS A 41 2.52 -5.63 16.63
C LYS A 41 2.89 -6.84 15.77
N GLY A 42 3.17 -6.64 14.48
CA GLY A 42 3.45 -7.71 13.53
C GLY A 42 2.27 -8.65 13.26
N LEU A 43 1.04 -8.20 13.54
CA LEU A 43 -0.20 -8.92 13.22
C LEU A 43 -0.59 -8.78 11.74
N ALA A 44 -0.08 -7.74 11.08
CA ALA A 44 -0.15 -7.54 9.64
C ALA A 44 1.22 -7.11 9.10
N GLY A 45 1.47 -7.35 7.82
CA GLY A 45 2.66 -6.88 7.10
C GLY A 45 2.32 -6.33 5.71
N GLU A 46 3.17 -5.46 5.21
CA GLU A 46 3.03 -4.81 3.90
C GLU A 46 3.71 -5.66 2.81
N VAL A 47 3.03 -5.88 1.69
CA VAL A 47 3.54 -6.66 0.55
C VAL A 47 3.92 -5.69 -0.57
N ASP A 48 5.00 -5.98 -1.29
CA ASP A 48 5.56 -5.16 -2.38
C ASP A 48 4.60 -4.89 -3.55
N ASN A 49 3.50 -5.63 -3.64
CA ASN A 49 2.39 -5.36 -4.56
C ASN A 49 1.39 -4.31 -4.04
N GLY A 50 1.65 -3.69 -2.89
CA GLY A 50 0.79 -2.67 -2.28
C GLY A 50 -0.32 -3.22 -1.39
N TYR A 51 -0.42 -4.51 -1.10
CA TYR A 51 -1.46 -5.07 -0.21
C TYR A 51 -0.92 -5.47 1.16
N LEU A 52 -1.82 -5.78 2.09
CA LEU A 52 -1.49 -6.36 3.38
C LEU A 52 -1.60 -7.89 3.35
N ALA A 53 -0.77 -8.56 4.15
CA ALA A 53 -0.89 -9.99 4.42
C ALA A 53 -0.53 -10.29 5.89
N ILE A 54 -0.92 -11.48 6.36
CA ILE A 54 -0.53 -11.98 7.69
C ILE A 54 0.92 -12.49 7.63
N PRO A 55 1.85 -11.95 8.44
CA PRO A 55 3.24 -12.41 8.49
C PRO A 55 3.38 -13.84 9.04
N PRO A 56 4.52 -14.51 8.84
CA PRO A 56 4.80 -15.80 9.44
C PRO A 56 4.75 -15.73 10.97
N GLY A 57 4.11 -16.72 11.60
CA GLY A 57 4.01 -16.82 13.07
C GLY A 57 3.00 -15.87 13.72
N ALA A 58 2.39 -14.95 12.99
CA ALA A 58 1.34 -14.08 13.51
C ALA A 58 0.00 -14.82 13.68
N THR A 59 -0.77 -14.45 14.70
CA THR A 59 -2.15 -14.91 14.84
C THR A 59 -3.03 -14.27 13.75
N LYS A 60 -4.15 -14.90 13.42
CA LYS A 60 -5.09 -14.39 12.39
C LYS A 60 -6.04 -13.31 12.91
N GLU A 61 -5.75 -12.72 14.07
CA GLU A 61 -6.60 -11.69 14.71
C GLU A 61 -6.80 -10.47 13.82
N ALA A 62 -5.77 -10.07 13.07
CA ALA A 62 -5.86 -8.95 12.13
C ALA A 62 -6.47 -9.31 10.76
N GLN A 63 -6.88 -10.57 10.53
CA GLN A 63 -7.41 -11.00 9.23
C GLN A 63 -8.61 -10.18 8.74
N PRO A 64 -9.60 -9.82 9.58
CA PRO A 64 -10.71 -8.96 9.15
C PRO A 64 -10.25 -7.56 8.72
N LEU A 65 -9.28 -6.99 9.46
CA LEU A 65 -8.68 -5.70 9.13
C LEU A 65 -7.91 -5.76 7.80
N VAL A 66 -7.08 -6.80 7.61
CA VAL A 66 -6.34 -7.04 6.35
C VAL A 66 -7.30 -7.11 5.17
N SER A 67 -8.39 -7.88 5.30
CA SER A 67 -9.41 -7.99 4.24
C SER A 67 -10.08 -6.65 3.95
N SER A 68 -10.47 -5.91 4.99
CA SER A 68 -11.10 -4.59 4.85
C SER A 68 -10.20 -3.58 4.15
N VAL A 69 -8.95 -3.44 4.60
CA VAL A 69 -7.96 -2.52 4.00
C VAL A 69 -7.64 -2.93 2.56
N ASN A 70 -7.48 -4.22 2.28
CA ASN A 70 -7.19 -4.68 0.92
C ASN A 70 -8.35 -4.40 -0.05
N ASN A 71 -9.60 -4.46 0.41
CA ASN A 71 -10.76 -4.07 -0.39
C ASN A 71 -10.75 -2.57 -0.72
N GLN A 72 -10.44 -1.72 0.27
CA GLN A 72 -10.29 -0.27 0.05
C GLN A 72 -9.14 0.03 -0.93
N ARG A 73 -7.98 -0.62 -0.74
CA ARG A 73 -6.81 -0.49 -1.62
C ARG A 73 -7.11 -0.92 -3.05
N ARG A 74 -7.87 -1.99 -3.26
CA ARG A 74 -8.27 -2.43 -4.62
C ARG A 74 -9.03 -1.34 -5.36
N THR A 75 -10.02 -0.71 -4.72
CA THR A 75 -10.77 0.40 -5.29
C THR A 75 -9.87 1.61 -5.55
N ALA A 76 -8.99 1.95 -4.60
CA ALA A 76 -8.05 3.06 -4.73
C ALA A 76 -7.06 2.84 -5.88
N TYR A 77 -6.50 1.64 -6.02
CA TYR A 77 -5.54 1.30 -7.06
C TYR A 77 -6.19 1.23 -8.43
N ALA A 78 -7.42 0.73 -8.55
CA ALA A 78 -8.17 0.80 -9.81
C ALA A 78 -8.41 2.26 -10.26
N SER A 79 -8.79 3.14 -9.33
CA SER A 79 -8.97 4.56 -9.62
C SER A 79 -7.66 5.24 -10.01
N LEU A 80 -6.58 4.97 -9.27
CA LEU A 80 -5.26 5.52 -9.50
C LEU A 80 -4.67 5.04 -10.84
N ALA A 81 -4.85 3.76 -11.17
CA ALA A 81 -4.47 3.15 -12.43
C ALA A 81 -5.14 3.85 -13.61
N LYS A 82 -6.48 4.00 -13.56
CA LYS A 82 -7.25 4.70 -14.59
C LYS A 82 -6.78 6.14 -14.78
N LYS A 83 -6.53 6.86 -13.67
CA LYS A 83 -6.09 8.26 -13.71
C LYS A 83 -4.72 8.45 -14.37
N ASN A 84 -3.81 7.49 -14.20
CA ASN A 84 -2.43 7.62 -14.66
C ASN A 84 -2.10 6.77 -15.90
N GLY A 85 -3.06 6.01 -16.44
CA GLY A 85 -2.84 5.16 -17.61
C GLY A 85 -1.89 3.99 -17.33
N VAL A 86 -1.92 3.44 -16.11
CA VAL A 86 -1.11 2.27 -15.68
C VAL A 86 -2.02 1.14 -15.23
N SER A 87 -1.46 -0.03 -14.92
CA SER A 87 -2.24 -1.12 -14.33
C SER A 87 -2.45 -0.93 -12.81
N PRO A 88 -3.50 -1.54 -12.21
CA PRO A 88 -3.70 -1.55 -10.76
C PRO A 88 -2.51 -2.12 -9.98
N GLU A 89 -1.78 -3.08 -10.55
CA GLU A 89 -0.58 -3.67 -9.97
C GLU A 89 0.55 -2.65 -9.87
N ILE A 90 0.80 -1.89 -10.94
CA ILE A 90 1.80 -0.79 -10.94
C ILE A 90 1.40 0.28 -9.92
N ALA A 91 0.11 0.61 -9.83
CA ALA A 91 -0.41 1.56 -8.84
C ALA A 91 -0.19 1.07 -7.39
N GLY A 92 -0.38 -0.23 -7.13
CA GLY A 92 -0.11 -0.86 -5.84
C GLY A 92 1.38 -0.86 -5.48
N GLN A 93 2.24 -1.29 -6.41
CA GLN A 93 3.69 -1.29 -6.24
C GLN A 93 4.23 0.13 -5.95
N ALA A 94 3.81 1.12 -6.75
CA ALA A 94 4.21 2.51 -6.52
C ALA A 94 3.74 3.05 -5.16
N THR A 95 2.57 2.57 -4.68
CA THR A 95 2.09 2.92 -3.34
C THR A 95 2.95 2.30 -2.25
N PHE A 96 3.36 1.04 -2.39
CA PHE A 96 4.30 0.39 -1.47
C PHE A 96 5.64 1.14 -1.45
N GLU A 97 6.26 1.38 -2.60
CA GLU A 97 7.54 2.07 -2.72
C GLU A 97 7.51 3.46 -2.06
N LYS A 98 6.41 4.19 -2.25
CA LYS A 98 6.23 5.50 -1.65
C LYS A 98 6.07 5.45 -0.13
N ARG A 99 5.36 4.46 0.41
CA ARG A 99 5.10 4.33 1.85
C ARG A 99 6.23 3.63 2.61
N TYR A 100 7.03 2.82 1.93
CA TYR A 100 8.08 2.01 2.54
C TYR A 100 9.02 2.81 3.47
N PRO A 101 9.50 4.02 3.11
CA PRO A 101 10.34 4.81 4.00
C PRO A 101 9.66 5.20 5.32
N GLU A 102 8.34 5.36 5.31
CA GLU A 102 7.52 5.78 6.44
C GLU A 102 7.12 4.62 7.36
N PHE A 103 7.36 3.37 6.97
CA PHE A 103 7.03 2.23 7.81
C PHE A 103 7.87 2.25 9.10
N PRO A 104 7.24 2.05 10.28
CA PRO A 104 7.97 1.91 11.54
C PRO A 104 9.01 0.79 11.48
N ALA A 105 10.09 0.94 12.25
CA ALA A 105 11.03 -0.16 12.48
C ALA A 105 10.30 -1.38 13.08
N GLY A 106 10.70 -2.59 12.69
CA GLY A 106 10.05 -3.85 13.05
C GLY A 106 8.83 -4.20 12.19
N THR A 107 8.39 -3.32 11.28
CA THR A 107 7.26 -3.63 10.39
C THR A 107 7.61 -4.81 9.49
N TRP A 108 6.78 -5.84 9.48
CA TRP A 108 6.90 -6.94 8.53
C TRP A 108 6.62 -6.48 7.11
N VAL A 109 7.53 -6.80 6.21
CA VAL A 109 7.43 -6.54 4.77
C VAL A 109 7.67 -7.81 3.98
N LYS A 110 6.90 -8.04 2.91
CA LYS A 110 7.14 -9.13 1.96
C LYS A 110 7.59 -8.55 0.63
N ILE A 111 8.86 -8.77 0.30
CA ILE A 111 9.49 -8.26 -0.93
C ILE A 111 9.98 -9.45 -1.74
N GLN A 112 9.57 -9.54 -3.00
CA GLN A 112 9.91 -10.64 -3.92
C GLN A 112 9.63 -12.01 -3.28
N GLY A 113 8.48 -12.13 -2.62
CA GLY A 113 8.07 -13.38 -1.97
C GLY A 113 8.69 -13.63 -0.59
N ARG A 114 9.68 -12.85 -0.15
CA ARG A 114 10.42 -13.07 1.10
C ARG A 114 9.99 -12.10 2.19
N TRP A 115 9.69 -12.64 3.37
CA TRP A 115 9.35 -11.86 4.55
C TRP A 115 10.61 -11.36 5.25
N MET A 116 10.61 -10.08 5.63
CA MET A 116 11.67 -9.41 6.38
C MET A 116 11.03 -8.39 7.34
N GLN A 117 11.78 -7.93 8.34
CA GLN A 117 11.40 -6.78 9.16
C GLN A 117 12.25 -5.57 8.72
N LYS A 118 11.61 -4.41 8.53
CA LYS A 118 12.28 -3.14 8.22
C LYS A 118 12.94 -2.56 9.46
#